data_AF-A0A8H5BLX5-F1
#
_entry.id   AF-A0A8H5BLX5-F1
#
_cell.length_a   1.000
_cell.length_b   1.000
_cell.length_c   1.000
_cell.angle_alpha   90.00
_cell.angle_beta   90.00
_cell.angle_gamma   90.00
#
_symmetry.space_group_name_H-M   'P 1'
#
loop_
_entity.id
_entity.type
_entity.pdbx_description
1 polymer ?
#
loop_
_entity_poly.entity_id
_entity_poly.type
_entity_poly.pdbx_seq_one_letter_code
_entity_poly.pdbx_strand_id
1 'polypeptide(L)'
;MYDGSWRKKAELVRHLQVMVEPEVFTPQFLYDGEAFRVRLGDNGVPGDNAKGVYVIQFKELSTVPITATWVSPMWSQFSAETEPRREITDTILNGRKSARKESLLNFMQLIVRQASNNDHPSNKKAYYPFQCDNLGFIELRRGIFHSVRPAIGKMILVVDTTVAAFYTGGDLIDALLKFFESRNVRDLQNLSPGGLKNAERCFKKVIITETKGTPPRAGRKRTIKGFHPDGALFKFTGNEGEQVTIEQHYMTVHNVRLAYPRLPGVVLRDTPGREEIVPMELCKIEPGQFYKKALPENVQSRVLTLSTMKPVDKMSEISKAVNSFSM
;
A
#
# COMPACT_ATOMS: atom_id res chain seq x y z
N MET A 1 9.23 -9.28 4.96
CA MET A 1 8.25 -9.32 3.85
C MET A 1 7.12 -8.38 4.21
N TYR A 2 6.81 -7.36 3.41
CA TYR A 2 5.77 -6.37 3.74
C TYR A 2 4.67 -6.43 2.69
N ASP A 3 3.57 -7.08 3.07
CA ASP A 3 2.33 -7.25 2.32
C ASP A 3 1.43 -6.02 2.53
N GLY A 4 0.73 -5.57 1.49
CA GLY A 4 -0.30 -4.53 1.55
C GLY A 4 -1.50 -4.89 2.43
N SER A 5 -1.52 -6.09 3.02
CA SER A 5 -2.48 -6.57 4.01
C SER A 5 -2.74 -5.61 5.17
N TRP A 6 -1.72 -4.95 5.73
CA TRP A 6 -1.93 -4.05 6.89
C TRP A 6 -2.75 -2.80 6.51
N ARG A 7 -2.51 -2.20 5.34
CA ARG A 7 -3.25 -1.01 4.88
C ARG A 7 -4.71 -1.35 4.64
N LYS A 8 -4.97 -2.48 3.96
CA LYS A 8 -6.35 -2.95 3.74
C LYS A 8 -7.08 -3.18 5.06
N LYS A 9 -6.42 -3.78 6.06
CA LYS A 9 -7.01 -3.96 7.39
C LYS A 9 -7.29 -2.63 8.08
N ALA A 10 -6.37 -1.66 7.98
CA ALA A 10 -6.57 -0.33 8.56
C ALA A 10 -7.68 0.47 7.88
N GLU A 11 -7.76 0.42 6.55
CA GLU A 11 -8.86 1.00 5.76
C GLU A 11 -10.20 0.37 6.14
N LEU A 12 -10.25 -0.96 6.27
CA LEU A 12 -11.45 -1.68 6.72
C LEU A 12 -11.92 -1.22 8.09
N VAL A 13 -11.00 -1.15 9.07
CA VAL A 13 -11.34 -0.71 10.43
C VAL A 13 -11.77 0.76 10.44
N ARG A 14 -11.12 1.63 9.65
CA ARG A 14 -11.57 3.03 9.51
C ARG A 14 -12.98 3.11 8.91
N HIS A 15 -13.26 2.35 7.84
CA HIS A 15 -14.58 2.33 7.22
C HIS A 15 -15.65 1.81 8.18
N LEU A 16 -15.34 0.77 8.95
CA LEU A 16 -16.24 0.24 9.99
C LEU A 16 -16.57 1.30 11.05
N GLN A 17 -15.56 2.01 11.56
CA GLN A 17 -15.72 3.02 12.61
C GLN A 17 -16.38 4.34 12.15
N VAL A 18 -16.28 4.68 10.85
CA VAL A 18 -16.75 5.97 10.33
C VAL A 18 -18.04 5.86 9.53
N MET A 19 -18.22 4.76 8.78
CA MET A 19 -19.29 4.64 7.78
C MET A 19 -20.31 3.56 8.10
N VAL A 20 -19.90 2.45 8.73
CA VAL A 20 -20.79 1.30 8.95
C VAL A 20 -21.48 1.37 10.31
N GLU A 21 -20.73 1.54 11.39
CA GLU A 21 -21.26 1.53 12.77
C GLU A 21 -20.65 2.66 13.62
N PRO A 22 -20.81 3.94 13.25
CA PRO A 22 -20.18 5.05 13.96
C PRO A 22 -20.63 5.14 15.43
N GLU A 23 -21.89 4.78 15.72
CA GLU A 23 -22.45 4.82 17.09
C GLU A 23 -21.81 3.76 18.00
N VAL A 24 -21.54 2.55 17.47
CA VAL A 24 -20.88 1.47 18.23
C VAL A 24 -19.40 1.80 18.48
N PHE A 25 -18.76 2.49 17.54
CA PHE A 25 -17.34 2.84 17.61
C PHE A 25 -17.10 4.28 18.07
N THR A 26 -17.91 4.75 19.03
CA THR A 26 -17.71 6.03 19.70
C THR A 26 -17.35 5.80 21.18
N PRO A 27 -16.17 6.25 21.65
CA PRO A 27 -15.11 6.92 20.90
C PRO A 27 -14.34 5.95 19.98
N GLN A 28 -13.81 6.48 18.88
CA GLN A 28 -12.99 5.72 17.93
C GLN A 28 -11.74 5.16 18.62
N PHE A 29 -11.28 4.00 18.16
CA PHE A 29 -10.09 3.33 18.67
C PHE A 29 -8.96 3.30 17.65
N LEU A 30 -7.72 3.26 18.17
CA LEU A 30 -6.52 3.18 17.34
C LEU A 30 -6.33 1.75 16.82
N TYR A 31 -6.02 1.63 15.53
CA TYR A 31 -5.76 0.34 14.89
C TYR A 31 -4.47 0.39 14.08
N ASP A 32 -3.56 -0.54 14.33
CA ASP A 32 -2.22 -0.55 13.75
C ASP A 32 -2.06 -1.40 12.48
N GLY A 33 -3.13 -2.10 12.06
CA GLY A 33 -3.08 -3.12 11.00
C GLY A 33 -2.94 -4.56 11.53
N GLU A 34 -2.72 -4.72 12.83
CA GLU A 34 -2.52 -5.99 13.54
C GLU A 34 -3.34 -6.03 14.85
N ALA A 35 -2.80 -6.52 15.96
CA ALA A 35 -3.53 -6.86 17.19
C ALA A 35 -3.74 -5.67 18.15
N PHE A 36 -3.16 -4.50 17.90
CA PHE A 36 -3.28 -3.37 18.81
C PHE A 36 -4.59 -2.61 18.60
N ARG A 37 -5.42 -2.60 19.63
CA ARG A 37 -6.69 -1.87 19.71
C ARG A 37 -6.67 -1.05 20.99
N VAL A 38 -6.76 0.28 20.89
CA VAL A 38 -6.78 1.12 22.08
C VAL A 38 -7.93 2.09 22.05
N ARG A 39 -8.70 2.03 23.14
CA ARG A 39 -9.85 2.87 23.41
C ARG A 39 -9.46 3.99 24.38
N LEU A 40 -9.88 5.21 24.08
CA LEU A 40 -9.76 6.36 24.97
C LEU A 40 -11.15 6.62 25.60
N GLY A 41 -11.52 5.90 26.67
CA GLY A 41 -12.77 6.11 27.43
C GLY A 41 -13.65 4.87 27.66
N ASP A 42 -14.57 4.94 28.63
CA ASP A 42 -15.18 3.75 29.27
C ASP A 42 -16.46 3.16 28.63
N ASN A 43 -17.16 3.79 27.69
CA ASN A 43 -18.56 3.38 27.43
C ASN A 43 -18.83 2.56 26.17
N GLY A 44 -18.65 1.23 26.22
CA GLY A 44 -19.13 0.29 25.19
C GLY A 44 -18.15 -0.13 24.08
N VAL A 45 -17.57 -1.32 24.24
CA VAL A 45 -17.26 -2.24 23.13
C VAL A 45 -18.14 -3.47 23.37
N PRO A 46 -18.67 -4.16 22.34
CA PRO A 46 -19.36 -5.43 22.53
C PRO A 46 -18.45 -6.39 23.33
N GLY A 47 -18.93 -6.88 24.47
CA GLY A 47 -18.12 -7.55 25.51
C GLY A 47 -17.24 -8.70 25.03
N ASP A 48 -16.38 -9.22 25.92
CA ASP A 48 -15.24 -10.12 25.67
C ASP A 48 -15.49 -11.41 24.84
N ASN A 49 -16.73 -11.68 24.39
CA ASN A 49 -17.10 -12.78 23.51
C ASN A 49 -18.10 -12.42 22.40
N ALA A 50 -18.29 -11.14 22.07
CA ALA A 50 -19.20 -10.72 21.02
C ALA A 50 -18.70 -11.17 19.64
N LYS A 51 -19.24 -12.28 19.13
CA LYS A 51 -19.15 -12.68 17.73
C LYS A 51 -20.16 -11.88 16.92
N GLY A 52 -19.75 -10.71 16.44
CA GLY A 52 -20.51 -9.98 15.42
C GLY A 52 -19.96 -10.30 14.03
N VAL A 53 -20.80 -10.82 13.14
CA VAL A 53 -20.49 -10.88 11.70
C VAL A 53 -21.01 -9.59 11.09
N TYR A 54 -20.12 -8.64 10.82
CA TYR A 54 -20.48 -7.40 10.15
C TYR A 54 -20.25 -7.55 8.64
N VAL A 55 -21.30 -7.37 7.85
CA VAL A 55 -21.21 -7.39 6.39
C VAL A 55 -20.78 -6.01 5.91
N ILE A 56 -19.51 -5.86 5.57
CA ILE A 56 -18.97 -4.62 5.02
C ILE A 56 -19.21 -4.62 3.50
N GLN A 57 -20.18 -3.83 3.04
CA GLN A 57 -20.40 -3.60 1.61
C GLN A 57 -19.55 -2.43 1.12
N PHE A 58 -18.54 -2.71 0.30
CA PHE A 58 -17.87 -1.68 -0.48
C PHE A 58 -18.77 -1.27 -1.65
N LYS A 59 -19.00 0.04 -1.82
CA LYS A 59 -19.65 0.53 -3.03
C LYS A 59 -18.68 0.36 -4.22
N GLU A 60 -19.25 -0.24 -5.26
CA GLU A 60 -18.80 -0.39 -6.64
C GLU A 60 -17.99 -1.66 -6.99
N LEU A 61 -18.71 -2.56 -7.71
CA LEU A 61 -18.26 -3.67 -8.59
C LEU A 61 -18.55 -5.13 -8.17
N SER A 62 -19.27 -5.43 -7.08
CA SER A 62 -19.75 -6.81 -6.86
C SER A 62 -21.17 -6.89 -6.31
N THR A 63 -22.04 -7.58 -7.07
CA THR A 63 -23.37 -8.05 -6.63
C THR A 63 -23.30 -9.18 -5.58
N VAL A 64 -22.09 -9.62 -5.25
CA VAL A 64 -21.82 -10.55 -4.15
C VAL A 64 -21.27 -9.74 -2.97
N PRO A 65 -21.97 -9.66 -1.82
CA PRO A 65 -21.42 -9.06 -0.62
C PRO A 65 -20.16 -9.83 -0.23
N ILE A 66 -19.05 -9.11 -0.03
CA ILE A 66 -17.84 -9.73 0.54
C ILE A 66 -18.13 -9.95 2.02
N THR A 67 -18.45 -11.20 2.38
CA THR A 67 -18.57 -11.60 3.78
C THR A 67 -17.17 -11.63 4.39
N ALA A 68 -16.75 -10.55 5.04
CA ALA A 68 -15.55 -10.54 5.86
C ALA A 68 -15.90 -11.11 7.24
N THR A 69 -15.66 -12.40 7.44
CA THR A 69 -15.82 -13.02 8.77
C THR A 69 -14.72 -12.48 9.69
N TRP A 70 -15.11 -11.62 10.62
CA TRP A 70 -14.24 -11.20 11.70
C TRP A 70 -14.28 -12.26 12.80
N VAL A 71 -13.15 -12.94 13.00
CA VAL A 71 -12.94 -13.75 14.20
C VAL A 71 -12.15 -12.87 15.15
N SER A 72 -12.72 -12.52 16.30
CA SER A 72 -12.02 -11.77 17.34
C SER A 72 -10.76 -12.54 17.75
N PRO A 73 -9.55 -12.06 17.46
CA PRO A 73 -8.38 -12.52 18.17
C PRO A 73 -8.44 -11.83 19.53
N MET A 74 -8.55 -12.63 20.59
CA MET A 74 -8.39 -12.31 22.02
C MET A 74 -8.07 -10.83 22.29
N TRP A 75 -9.02 -10.10 22.87
CA TRP A 75 -8.79 -8.75 23.37
C TRP A 75 -7.64 -8.80 24.38
N SER A 76 -6.47 -8.24 24.05
CA SER A 76 -5.51 -7.89 25.09
C SER A 76 -6.05 -6.64 25.78
N GLN A 77 -6.93 -6.84 26.76
CA GLN A 77 -7.37 -5.76 27.63
C GLN A 77 -6.12 -5.12 28.24
N PHE A 78 -5.96 -3.80 28.04
CA PHE A 78 -5.46 -3.01 29.15
C PHE A 78 -6.55 -3.15 30.21
N SER A 79 -6.32 -4.03 31.20
CA SER A 79 -7.24 -4.18 32.33
C SER A 79 -7.54 -2.77 32.86
N ALA A 80 -8.82 -2.49 33.07
CA ALA A 80 -9.30 -1.25 33.67
C ALA A 80 -8.64 -0.97 35.04
N GLU A 81 -7.93 -1.94 35.62
CA GLU A 81 -7.21 -1.82 36.90
C GLU A 81 -5.91 -1.01 36.82
N THR A 82 -5.34 -0.76 35.62
CA THR A 82 -4.14 0.07 35.47
C THR A 82 -4.38 1.20 34.49
N GLU A 83 -4.45 2.44 34.99
CA GLU A 83 -4.46 3.64 34.13
C GLU A 83 -3.25 3.57 33.16
N PRO A 84 -3.46 3.52 31.83
CA PRO A 84 -2.37 3.46 30.85
C PRO A 84 -1.37 4.60 31.05
N ARG A 85 -1.86 5.75 31.50
CA ARG A 85 -1.06 6.93 31.86
C ARG A 85 -0.05 6.64 32.98
N ARG A 86 -0.43 5.91 34.03
CA ARG A 86 0.47 5.53 35.13
C ARG A 86 1.50 4.51 34.67
N GLU A 87 1.08 3.50 33.91
CA GLU A 87 2.01 2.47 33.40
C GLU A 87 3.03 3.07 32.40
N ILE A 88 2.58 3.98 31.53
CA ILE A 88 3.46 4.76 30.63
C ILE A 88 4.43 5.61 31.44
N THR A 89 3.95 6.31 32.47
CA THR A 89 4.78 7.15 33.33
C THR A 89 5.84 6.31 34.06
N ASP A 90 5.43 5.23 34.71
CA ASP A 90 6.33 4.41 35.51
C ASP A 90 7.31 3.59 34.66
N THR A 91 6.83 2.99 33.58
CA THR A 91 7.66 2.14 32.72
C THR A 91 8.57 2.97 31.81
N ILE A 92 8.02 4.04 31.21
CA ILE A 92 8.70 4.76 30.13
C ILE A 92 9.41 6.01 30.65
N LEU A 93 8.77 6.83 31.51
CA LEU A 93 9.37 8.05 32.03
C LEU A 93 10.32 7.79 33.21
N ASN A 94 9.91 6.92 34.14
CA ASN A 94 10.68 6.55 35.32
C ASN A 94 11.61 5.36 35.09
N GLY A 95 11.57 4.75 33.89
CA GLY A 95 12.47 3.68 33.48
C GLY A 95 12.31 2.37 34.24
N ARG A 96 11.16 2.13 34.90
CA ARG A 96 10.91 0.85 35.59
C ARG A 96 10.89 -0.28 34.56
N LYS A 97 11.44 -1.44 34.95
CA LYS A 97 11.40 -2.65 34.13
C LYS A 97 9.95 -3.11 34.03
N SER A 98 9.45 -3.25 32.80
CA SER A 98 8.17 -3.88 32.51
C SER A 98 8.32 -4.73 31.26
N ALA A 99 7.69 -5.91 31.27
CA ALA A 99 7.59 -6.77 30.10
C ALA A 99 6.79 -6.11 28.95
N ARG A 100 6.01 -5.05 29.24
CA ARG A 100 5.15 -4.34 28.29
C ARG A 100 5.77 -3.07 27.71
N LYS A 101 7.04 -2.76 28.03
CA LYS A 101 7.71 -1.53 27.59
C LYS A 101 7.69 -1.34 26.07
N GLU A 102 7.95 -2.40 25.29
CA GLU A 102 7.93 -2.33 23.83
C GLU A 102 6.51 -2.11 23.27
N SER A 103 5.53 -2.79 23.85
CA SER A 103 4.10 -2.62 23.55
C SER A 103 3.63 -1.18 23.77
N LEU A 104 4.01 -0.56 24.90
CA LEU A 104 3.68 0.83 25.21
C LEU A 104 4.37 1.81 24.26
N LEU A 105 5.62 1.55 23.87
CA LEU A 105 6.33 2.39 22.90
C LEU A 105 5.69 2.32 21.52
N ASN A 106 5.31 1.11 21.07
CA ASN A 106 4.60 0.91 19.81
C ASN A 106 3.23 1.60 19.82
N PHE A 107 2.53 1.58 20.95
CA PHE A 107 1.30 2.32 21.15
C PHE A 107 1.50 3.84 21.01
N MET A 108 2.50 4.42 21.68
CA MET A 108 2.79 5.86 21.54
C MET A 108 3.18 6.23 20.10
N GLN A 109 3.93 5.36 19.42
CA GLN A 109 4.24 5.53 18.00
C GLN A 109 2.97 5.50 17.13
N LEU A 110 1.98 4.68 17.50
CA LEU A 110 0.71 4.56 16.78
C LEU A 110 -0.16 5.82 16.91
N ILE A 111 -0.22 6.44 18.10
CA ILE A 111 -0.96 7.69 18.33
C ILE A 111 -0.51 8.77 17.34
N VAL A 112 0.81 9.01 17.27
CA VAL A 112 1.40 10.01 16.36
C VAL A 112 1.10 9.69 14.90
N ARG A 113 0.92 8.41 14.58
CA ARG A 113 0.74 7.92 13.22
C ARG A 113 -0.67 8.10 12.67
N GLN A 114 -1.70 8.04 13.52
CA GLN A 114 -3.07 7.81 13.08
C GLN A 114 -3.62 8.96 12.22
N ALA A 115 -3.31 10.22 12.56
CA ALA A 115 -3.79 11.38 11.83
C ALA A 115 -3.17 11.48 10.43
N SER A 116 -1.85 11.27 10.30
CA SER A 116 -1.12 11.63 9.07
C SER A 116 -0.87 10.46 8.11
N ASN A 117 -0.73 9.22 8.60
CA ASN A 117 -0.32 8.10 7.74
C ASN A 117 -1.47 7.43 6.99
N ASN A 118 -2.71 7.69 7.40
CA ASN A 118 -3.89 7.09 6.76
C ASN A 118 -4.24 7.77 5.44
N ASP A 119 -3.86 9.04 5.24
CA ASP A 119 -4.27 9.83 4.08
C ASP A 119 -3.17 9.91 3.00
N HIS A 120 -1.99 9.38 3.30
CA HIS A 120 -0.82 9.47 2.43
C HIS A 120 -0.10 8.13 2.29
N PRO A 121 0.60 7.88 1.16
CA PRO A 121 1.53 6.77 1.07
C PRO A 121 2.52 6.82 2.23
N SER A 122 2.51 5.78 3.05
CA SER A 122 3.26 5.76 4.31
C SER A 122 3.96 4.42 4.55
N ASN A 123 5.04 4.47 5.31
CA ASN A 123 5.60 3.31 6.01
C ASN A 123 5.35 3.48 7.52
N LYS A 124 5.83 2.55 8.36
CA LYS A 124 5.56 2.59 9.81
C LYS A 124 6.04 3.87 10.53
N LYS A 125 7.01 4.59 9.94
CA LYS A 125 7.71 5.72 10.57
C LYS A 125 7.69 7.01 9.73
N ALA A 126 7.06 7.00 8.55
CA ALA A 126 7.01 8.16 7.69
C ALA A 126 5.80 8.13 6.75
N TYR A 127 5.29 9.31 6.40
CA TYR A 127 4.28 9.50 5.36
C TYR A 127 4.80 10.46 4.29
N TYR A 128 4.33 10.32 3.05
CA TYR A 128 4.88 10.97 1.86
C TYR A 128 3.78 11.71 1.07
N PRO A 129 3.37 12.90 1.53
CA PRO A 129 2.28 13.66 0.94
C PRO A 129 2.69 14.44 -0.32
N PHE A 130 3.96 14.82 -0.43
CA PHE A 130 4.41 15.76 -1.47
C PHE A 130 5.16 15.03 -2.58
N GLN A 131 4.63 15.08 -3.80
CA GLN A 131 5.39 14.71 -4.98
C GLN A 131 6.34 15.85 -5.35
N CYS A 132 7.63 15.55 -5.47
CA CYS A 132 8.67 16.55 -5.68
C CYS A 132 9.31 16.47 -7.07
N ASP A 133 9.45 15.26 -7.62
CA ASP A 133 10.07 15.07 -8.93
C ASP A 133 9.48 13.85 -9.63
N ASN A 134 9.49 13.87 -10.96
CA ASN A 134 9.06 12.76 -11.80
C ASN A 134 10.18 12.40 -12.78
N LEU A 135 10.82 11.27 -12.53
CA LEU A 135 11.99 10.77 -13.26
C LEU A 135 11.60 9.61 -14.18
N GLY A 136 10.40 9.68 -14.75
CA GLY A 136 9.90 8.72 -15.71
C GLY A 136 8.97 7.68 -15.08
N PHE A 137 9.50 6.49 -14.81
CA PHE A 137 8.77 5.40 -14.15
C PHE A 137 8.94 5.42 -12.62
N ILE A 138 9.81 6.32 -12.13
CA ILE A 138 10.03 6.59 -10.72
C ILE A 138 9.66 8.04 -10.44
N GLU A 139 8.88 8.27 -9.41
CA GLU A 139 8.63 9.58 -8.83
C GLU A 139 9.29 9.68 -7.45
N LEU A 140 9.82 10.87 -7.14
CA LEU A 140 10.38 11.15 -5.82
C LEU A 140 9.37 11.94 -5.00
N ARG A 141 9.09 11.47 -3.80
CA ARG A 141 8.21 12.15 -2.85
C ARG A 141 8.99 12.55 -1.61
N ARG A 142 8.74 13.77 -1.14
CA ARG A 142 9.16 14.22 0.19
C ARG A 142 8.12 13.78 1.21
N GLY A 143 8.61 13.35 2.35
CA GLY A 143 7.83 12.87 3.46
C GLY A 143 8.34 13.40 4.79
N ILE A 144 7.58 13.09 5.82
CA ILE A 144 7.89 13.41 7.21
C ILE A 144 8.12 12.10 7.94
N PHE A 145 9.33 11.94 8.46
CA PHE A 145 9.70 10.89 9.39
C PHE A 145 9.31 11.30 10.81
N HIS A 146 8.76 10.36 11.56
CA HIS A 146 8.43 10.55 12.97
C HIS A 146 8.76 9.30 13.78
N SER A 147 9.35 9.50 14.96
CA SER A 147 9.67 8.43 15.90
C SER A 147 9.49 8.90 17.33
N VAL A 148 8.79 8.12 18.13
CA VAL A 148 8.70 8.33 19.56
C VAL A 148 9.84 7.57 20.25
N ARG A 149 10.60 8.25 21.12
CA ARG A 149 11.74 7.68 21.85
C ARG A 149 11.63 7.99 23.35
N PRO A 150 11.91 7.01 24.22
CA PRO A 150 11.98 7.27 25.66
C PRO A 150 13.28 8.00 26.00
N ALA A 151 13.21 8.95 26.92
CA ALA A 151 14.34 9.60 27.56
C ALA A 151 14.09 9.72 29.06
N ILE A 152 15.12 10.03 29.83
CA ILE A 152 15.00 10.18 31.29
C ILE A 152 13.98 11.28 31.59
N GLY A 153 12.89 10.93 32.27
CA GLY A 153 11.83 11.84 32.69
C GLY A 153 10.94 12.40 31.58
N LYS A 154 11.12 12.00 30.30
CA LYS A 154 10.31 12.52 29.19
C LYS A 154 10.25 11.60 27.97
N MET A 155 9.24 11.79 27.13
CA MET A 155 9.19 11.23 25.78
C MET A 155 9.67 12.26 24.77
N ILE A 156 10.44 11.81 23.78
CA ILE A 156 10.92 12.63 22.68
C ILE A 156 10.22 12.19 21.41
N LEU A 157 9.44 13.08 20.80
CA LEU A 157 9.01 12.93 19.42
C LEU A 157 10.10 13.49 18.51
N VAL A 158 10.75 12.61 17.76
CA VAL A 158 11.70 12.98 16.72
C VAL A 158 10.93 13.16 15.43
N VAL A 159 10.97 14.36 14.85
CA VAL A 159 10.40 14.66 13.54
C VAL A 159 11.52 15.09 12.60
N ASP A 160 11.53 14.54 11.39
CA ASP A 160 12.51 14.89 10.36
C ASP A 160 11.88 14.83 8.97
N THR A 161 12.49 15.49 7.99
CA THR A 161 12.14 15.34 6.57
C THR A 161 12.82 14.11 5.98
N THR A 162 12.14 13.40 5.09
CA THR A 162 12.69 12.25 4.36
C THR A 162 12.29 12.32 2.88
N VAL A 163 13.03 11.64 2.01
CA VAL A 163 12.69 11.47 0.60
C VAL A 163 12.63 9.99 0.29
N ALA A 164 11.63 9.56 -0.47
CA ALA A 164 11.56 8.18 -0.95
C ALA A 164 11.13 8.14 -2.42
N ALA A 165 11.57 7.08 -3.09
CA ALA A 165 11.20 6.77 -4.45
C ALA A 165 9.93 5.91 -4.49
N PHE A 166 9.07 6.21 -5.44
CA PHE A 166 7.81 5.52 -5.71
C PHE A 166 7.73 5.16 -7.19
N TYR A 167 6.98 4.11 -7.52
CA TYR A 167 6.56 3.90 -8.91
C TYR A 167 5.58 4.99 -9.30
N THR A 168 5.81 5.59 -10.46
CA THR A 168 4.86 6.52 -11.07
C THR A 168 3.60 5.74 -11.44
N GLY A 169 2.44 6.18 -10.96
CA GLY A 169 1.15 5.59 -11.33
C GLY A 169 0.80 5.89 -12.79
N GLY A 170 -0.06 5.07 -13.40
CA GLY A 170 -0.49 5.23 -14.80
C GLY A 170 -0.27 3.98 -15.64
N ASP A 171 -0.21 4.14 -16.96
CA ASP A 171 -0.17 3.01 -17.88
C ASP A 171 1.15 2.22 -17.79
N LEU A 172 1.06 0.89 -17.73
CA LEU A 172 2.23 0.02 -17.59
C LEU A 172 3.16 0.09 -18.80
N ILE A 173 2.61 0.25 -20.01
CA ILE A 173 3.38 0.42 -21.24
C ILE A 173 4.27 1.66 -21.15
N ASP A 174 3.72 2.79 -20.73
CA ASP A 174 4.47 4.04 -20.59
C ASP A 174 5.59 3.92 -19.56
N ALA A 175 5.32 3.24 -18.44
CA ALA A 175 6.34 2.96 -17.43
C ALA A 175 7.46 2.08 -17.98
N LEU A 176 7.15 1.06 -18.78
CA LEU A 176 8.14 0.19 -19.44
C LEU A 176 8.94 0.94 -20.52
N LEU A 177 8.28 1.75 -21.35
CA LEU A 177 8.95 2.60 -22.34
C LEU A 177 9.98 3.52 -21.67
N LYS A 178 9.60 4.17 -20.58
CA LYS A 178 10.51 5.02 -19.79
C LYS A 178 11.62 4.23 -19.13
N PHE A 179 11.35 3.00 -18.67
CA PHE A 179 12.36 2.12 -18.08
C PHE A 179 13.42 1.67 -19.10
N PHE A 180 13.01 1.36 -20.32
CA PHE A 180 13.90 0.98 -21.42
C PHE A 180 14.43 2.17 -22.22
N GLU A 181 14.11 3.40 -21.82
CA GLU A 181 14.47 4.64 -22.53
C GLU A 181 14.04 4.63 -24.01
N SER A 182 12.94 3.93 -24.32
CA SER A 182 12.37 3.84 -25.66
C SER A 182 11.18 4.79 -25.82
N ARG A 183 10.99 5.27 -27.05
CA ARG A 183 9.81 6.05 -27.47
C ARG A 183 8.83 5.23 -28.31
N ASN A 184 9.20 4.00 -28.70
CA ASN A 184 8.43 3.19 -29.63
C ASN A 184 7.93 1.92 -28.96
N VAL A 185 6.60 1.75 -28.91
CA VAL A 185 5.95 0.55 -28.35
C VAL A 185 6.43 -0.75 -29.01
N ARG A 186 6.86 -0.71 -30.28
CA ARG A 186 7.40 -1.88 -30.99
C ARG A 186 8.69 -2.41 -30.36
N ASP A 187 9.47 -1.58 -29.68
CA ASP A 187 10.70 -2.02 -29.02
C ASP A 187 10.39 -2.94 -27.83
N LEU A 188 9.22 -2.76 -27.19
CA LEU A 188 8.73 -3.65 -26.14
C LEU A 188 8.27 -5.02 -26.68
N GLN A 189 7.89 -5.11 -27.96
CA GLN A 189 7.52 -6.38 -28.60
C GLN A 189 8.74 -7.27 -28.84
N ASN A 190 9.89 -6.65 -29.12
CA ASN A 190 11.13 -7.34 -29.49
C ASN A 190 12.12 -7.42 -28.32
N LEU A 191 11.64 -7.38 -27.07
CA LEU A 191 12.50 -7.51 -25.91
C LEU A 191 13.24 -8.84 -25.93
N SER A 192 14.56 -8.79 -25.82
CA SER A 192 15.36 -10.00 -25.63
C SER A 192 14.96 -10.72 -24.33
N PRO A 193 15.27 -12.02 -24.19
CA PRO A 193 15.05 -12.72 -22.92
C PRO A 193 15.69 -12.02 -21.71
N GLY A 194 16.82 -11.32 -21.93
CA GLY A 194 17.45 -10.48 -20.91
C GLY A 194 16.65 -9.22 -20.60
N GLY A 195 16.11 -8.55 -21.62
CA GLY A 195 15.21 -7.40 -21.45
C GLY A 195 13.96 -7.75 -20.65
N LEU A 196 13.31 -8.87 -20.97
CA LEU A 196 12.13 -9.35 -20.23
C LEU A 196 12.46 -9.65 -18.76
N LYS A 197 13.60 -10.29 -18.49
CA LYS A 197 14.10 -10.52 -17.11
C LYS A 197 14.40 -9.21 -16.38
N ASN A 198 14.90 -8.18 -17.06
CA ASN A 198 15.14 -6.87 -16.46
C ASN A 198 13.83 -6.18 -16.08
N ALA A 199 12.82 -6.21 -16.96
CA ALA A 199 11.48 -5.73 -16.67
C ALA A 199 10.88 -6.48 -15.47
N GLU A 200 10.98 -7.81 -15.44
CA GLU A 200 10.53 -8.60 -14.31
C GLU A 200 11.25 -8.20 -13.01
N ARG A 201 12.58 -8.08 -13.01
CA ARG A 201 13.34 -7.70 -11.82
C ARG A 201 12.88 -6.37 -11.24
N CYS A 202 12.57 -5.41 -12.11
CA CYS A 202 12.06 -4.09 -11.76
C CYS A 202 10.62 -4.17 -11.23
N PHE A 203 9.67 -4.62 -12.07
CA PHE A 203 8.22 -4.50 -11.81
C PHE A 203 7.60 -5.67 -11.03
N LYS A 204 8.34 -6.74 -10.74
CA LYS A 204 7.83 -7.84 -9.91
C LYS A 204 7.44 -7.34 -8.52
N LYS A 205 6.23 -7.72 -8.09
CA LYS A 205 5.51 -7.27 -6.89
C LYS A 205 4.86 -5.88 -6.96
N VAL A 206 4.91 -5.20 -8.10
CA VAL A 206 4.11 -3.99 -8.32
C VAL A 206 2.64 -4.37 -8.42
N ILE A 207 1.79 -3.58 -7.78
CA ILE A 207 0.34 -3.71 -7.82
C ILE A 207 -0.16 -2.95 -9.03
N ILE A 208 -0.99 -3.60 -9.83
CA ILE A 208 -1.64 -3.03 -10.99
C ILE A 208 -3.14 -3.25 -10.91
N THR A 209 -3.87 -2.46 -11.68
CA THR A 209 -5.27 -2.69 -11.99
C THR A 209 -5.41 -2.92 -13.48
N GLU A 210 -6.08 -4.01 -13.82
CA GLU A 210 -6.46 -4.30 -15.19
C GLU A 210 -7.76 -3.57 -15.52
N THR A 211 -7.84 -2.89 -16.67
CA THR A 211 -9.08 -2.29 -17.17
C THR A 211 -9.63 -3.13 -18.32
N LYS A 212 -10.88 -3.59 -18.23
CA LYS A 212 -11.50 -4.41 -19.28
C LYS A 212 -12.99 -4.14 -19.45
N GLY A 213 -13.54 -4.60 -20.57
CA GLY A 213 -14.93 -4.41 -20.96
C GLY A 213 -15.17 -3.13 -21.76
N THR A 214 -16.36 -3.06 -22.37
CA THR A 214 -16.85 -1.89 -23.09
C THR A 214 -18.24 -1.54 -22.53
N PRO A 215 -18.40 -0.47 -21.73
CA PRO A 215 -17.40 0.56 -21.40
C PRO A 215 -16.28 0.05 -20.47
N PRO A 216 -15.09 0.68 -20.49
CA PRO A 216 -13.94 0.26 -19.69
C PRO A 216 -14.25 0.29 -18.19
N ARG A 217 -14.00 -0.82 -17.50
CA ARG A 217 -14.13 -0.92 -16.04
C ARG A 217 -12.83 -1.37 -15.41
N ALA A 218 -12.44 -0.65 -14.35
CA ALA A 218 -11.29 -1.02 -13.54
C ALA A 218 -11.58 -2.33 -12.79
N GLY A 219 -10.68 -3.29 -12.93
CA GLY A 219 -10.71 -4.57 -12.25
C GLY A 219 -10.20 -4.48 -10.82
N ARG A 220 -9.96 -5.64 -10.22
CA ARG A 220 -9.35 -5.73 -8.88
C ARG A 220 -7.86 -5.41 -8.96
N LYS A 221 -7.31 -4.88 -7.86
CA LYS A 221 -5.86 -4.73 -7.68
C LYS A 221 -5.18 -6.10 -7.64
N ARG A 222 -4.23 -6.34 -8.52
CA ARG A 222 -3.46 -7.58 -8.65
C ARG A 222 -1.96 -7.29 -8.61
N THR A 223 -1.15 -8.28 -8.28
CA THR A 223 0.31 -8.11 -8.17
C THR A 223 1.01 -8.78 -9.34
N ILE A 224 1.93 -8.07 -10.00
CA ILE A 224 2.78 -8.62 -11.06
C ILE A 224 3.68 -9.73 -10.50
N LYS A 225 3.61 -10.92 -11.12
CA LYS A 225 4.50 -12.05 -10.84
C LYS A 225 5.67 -12.14 -11.81
N GLY A 226 5.44 -11.75 -13.06
CA GLY A 226 6.43 -11.76 -14.14
C GLY A 226 5.83 -11.26 -15.44
N PHE A 227 6.54 -11.52 -16.54
CA PHE A 227 6.07 -11.21 -17.89
C PHE A 227 6.22 -12.44 -18.79
N HIS A 228 5.26 -12.65 -19.69
CA HIS A 228 5.28 -13.75 -20.64
C HIS A 228 5.49 -13.21 -22.06
N PRO A 229 6.44 -13.73 -22.85
CA PRO A 229 6.76 -13.18 -24.18
C PRO A 229 5.58 -13.20 -25.15
N ASP A 230 4.79 -14.27 -25.15
CA ASP A 230 3.67 -14.42 -26.10
C ASP A 230 2.47 -13.51 -25.80
N GLY A 231 2.42 -12.90 -24.61
CA GLY A 231 1.37 -11.98 -24.20
C GLY A 231 -0.04 -12.38 -24.61
N ALA A 232 -0.70 -11.58 -25.44
CA ALA A 232 -2.08 -11.85 -25.85
C ALA A 232 -2.21 -13.03 -26.84
N LEU A 233 -1.11 -13.47 -27.46
CA LEU A 233 -1.07 -14.62 -28.36
C LEU A 233 -0.92 -15.95 -27.60
N PHE A 234 -0.67 -15.90 -26.29
CA PHE A 234 -0.64 -17.09 -25.45
C PHE A 234 -1.98 -17.83 -25.50
N LYS A 235 -1.92 -19.15 -25.67
CA LYS A 235 -3.09 -20.04 -25.74
C LYS A 235 -3.34 -20.67 -24.39
N PHE A 236 -4.61 -20.66 -23.97
CA PHE A 236 -5.06 -21.35 -22.77
C PHE A 236 -6.30 -22.19 -23.10
N THR A 237 -6.54 -23.20 -22.28
CA THR A 237 -7.75 -24.02 -22.39
C THR A 237 -8.94 -23.23 -21.84
N GLY A 238 -9.89 -22.92 -22.72
CA GLY A 238 -11.16 -22.29 -22.40
C GLY A 238 -12.06 -23.18 -21.55
N ASN A 239 -13.24 -22.65 -21.22
CA ASN A 239 -14.19 -23.35 -20.36
C ASN A 239 -14.83 -24.56 -21.04
N GLU A 240 -14.86 -24.59 -22.38
CA GLU A 240 -15.44 -25.67 -23.19
C GLU A 240 -14.36 -26.68 -23.67
N GLY A 241 -13.14 -26.58 -23.12
CA GLY A 241 -12.01 -27.46 -23.46
C GLY A 241 -11.25 -27.06 -24.74
N GLU A 242 -11.65 -25.97 -25.36
CA GLU A 242 -11.10 -25.42 -26.59
C GLU A 242 -9.84 -24.56 -26.34
N GLN A 243 -8.88 -24.60 -27.25
CA GLN A 243 -7.66 -23.78 -27.14
C GLN A 243 -7.93 -22.38 -27.72
N VAL A 244 -7.96 -21.36 -26.86
CA VAL A 244 -8.25 -19.96 -27.23
C VAL A 244 -7.06 -19.09 -26.90
N THR A 245 -6.74 -18.11 -27.76
CA THR A 245 -5.74 -17.09 -27.39
C THR A 245 -6.35 -16.06 -26.44
N ILE A 246 -5.51 -15.44 -25.63
CA ILE A 246 -5.95 -14.32 -24.78
C ILE A 246 -6.59 -13.22 -25.63
N GLU A 247 -6.02 -12.87 -26.79
CA GLU A 247 -6.61 -11.91 -27.73
C GLU A 247 -8.04 -12.27 -28.13
N GLN A 248 -8.27 -13.53 -28.54
CA GLN A 248 -9.60 -14.00 -28.92
C GLN A 248 -10.56 -13.94 -27.73
N HIS A 249 -10.12 -14.34 -26.54
CA HIS A 249 -10.93 -14.28 -25.33
C HIS A 249 -11.36 -12.84 -24.98
N TYR A 250 -10.44 -11.87 -25.04
CA TYR A 250 -10.79 -10.47 -24.77
C TYR A 250 -11.73 -9.89 -25.83
N MET A 251 -11.58 -10.32 -27.09
CA MET A 251 -12.48 -9.91 -28.16
C MET A 251 -13.89 -10.50 -27.97
N THR A 252 -14.03 -11.79 -27.68
CA THR A 252 -15.33 -12.46 -27.60
C THR A 252 -16.05 -12.24 -26.27
N VAL A 253 -15.33 -12.37 -25.15
CA VAL A 253 -15.93 -12.32 -23.80
C VAL A 253 -16.01 -10.89 -23.25
N HIS A 254 -15.01 -10.06 -23.56
CA HIS A 254 -14.95 -8.69 -23.03
C HIS A 254 -15.30 -7.61 -24.05
N ASN A 255 -15.50 -7.97 -25.33
CA ASN A 255 -15.69 -7.02 -26.43
C ASN A 255 -14.59 -5.93 -26.44
N VAL A 256 -13.34 -6.36 -26.22
CA VAL A 256 -12.14 -5.51 -26.22
C VAL A 256 -11.25 -5.94 -27.38
N ARG A 257 -10.99 -5.03 -28.32
CA ARG A 257 -10.04 -5.23 -29.40
C ARG A 257 -8.68 -4.71 -28.97
N LEU A 258 -7.71 -5.61 -28.88
CA LEU A 258 -6.35 -5.25 -28.45
C LEU A 258 -5.62 -4.48 -29.54
N ALA A 259 -4.90 -3.41 -29.16
CA ALA A 259 -4.12 -2.61 -30.10
C ALA A 259 -2.72 -3.19 -30.32
N TYR A 260 -2.16 -3.82 -29.27
CA TYR A 260 -0.81 -4.32 -29.23
C TYR A 260 -0.75 -5.80 -28.78
N PRO A 261 -1.37 -6.74 -29.50
CA PRO A 261 -1.46 -8.15 -29.09
C PRO A 261 -0.09 -8.86 -29.00
N ARG A 262 0.93 -8.34 -29.69
CA ARG A 262 2.31 -8.87 -29.69
C ARG A 262 3.18 -8.38 -28.55
N LEU A 263 2.68 -7.51 -27.68
CA LEU A 263 3.44 -7.12 -26.49
C LEU A 263 3.48 -8.27 -25.47
N PRO A 264 4.56 -8.36 -24.67
CA PRO A 264 4.58 -9.31 -23.56
C PRO A 264 3.38 -9.14 -22.63
N GLY A 265 2.87 -10.24 -22.10
CA GLY A 265 1.75 -10.25 -21.17
C GLY A 265 2.25 -10.11 -19.74
N VAL A 266 1.39 -9.59 -18.86
CA VAL A 266 1.66 -9.56 -17.42
C VAL A 266 1.18 -10.86 -16.81
N VAL A 267 2.10 -11.58 -16.15
CA VAL A 267 1.76 -12.80 -15.40
C VAL A 267 1.22 -12.38 -14.03
N LEU A 268 -0.05 -12.70 -13.75
CA LEU A 268 -0.72 -12.48 -12.47
C LEU A 268 -0.68 -13.73 -11.57
N ARG A 269 -0.71 -14.91 -12.19
CA ARG A 269 -0.54 -16.21 -11.52
C ARG A 269 0.38 -17.08 -12.34
N ASP A 270 1.43 -17.57 -11.70
CA ASP A 270 2.45 -18.44 -12.28
C ASP A 270 2.35 -19.79 -11.58
N THR A 271 1.28 -20.53 -11.89
CA THR A 271 1.00 -21.84 -11.30
C THR A 271 0.83 -22.81 -12.45
N PRO A 272 1.60 -23.91 -12.52
CA PRO A 272 1.51 -24.88 -13.61
C PRO A 272 0.07 -25.34 -13.85
N GLY A 273 -0.38 -25.29 -15.11
CA GLY A 273 -1.75 -25.64 -15.53
C GLY A 273 -2.82 -24.62 -15.14
N ARG A 274 -2.42 -23.48 -14.58
CA ARG A 274 -3.29 -22.45 -14.00
C ARG A 274 -2.72 -21.05 -14.23
N GLU A 275 -1.91 -20.86 -15.26
CA GLU A 275 -1.30 -19.58 -15.57
C GLU A 275 -2.37 -18.53 -15.90
N GLU A 276 -2.20 -17.33 -15.36
CA GLU A 276 -3.08 -16.20 -15.62
C GLU A 276 -2.22 -15.06 -16.16
N ILE A 277 -2.37 -14.79 -17.45
CA ILE A 277 -1.67 -13.75 -18.18
C ILE A 277 -2.71 -12.75 -18.66
N VAL A 278 -2.41 -11.46 -18.55
CA VAL A 278 -3.26 -10.37 -19.05
C VAL A 278 -2.48 -9.46 -20.00
N PRO A 279 -3.14 -8.86 -21.01
CA PRO A 279 -2.47 -7.93 -21.91
C PRO A 279 -1.92 -6.71 -21.16
N MET A 280 -0.65 -6.36 -21.39
CA MET A 280 -0.04 -5.23 -20.67
C MET A 280 -0.66 -3.87 -21.00
N GLU A 281 -1.26 -3.72 -22.18
CA GLU A 281 -1.97 -2.50 -22.59
C GLU A 281 -3.22 -2.20 -21.76
N LEU A 282 -3.76 -3.21 -21.07
CA LEU A 282 -4.90 -3.06 -20.18
C LEU A 282 -4.48 -2.81 -18.72
N CYS A 283 -3.17 -2.81 -18.43
CA CYS A 283 -2.65 -2.74 -17.08
C CYS A 283 -2.22 -1.32 -16.70
N LYS A 284 -2.68 -0.85 -15.54
CA LYS A 284 -2.26 0.42 -14.93
C LYS A 284 -1.58 0.19 -13.59
N ILE A 285 -0.42 0.81 -13.37
CA ILE A 285 0.28 0.84 -12.09
C ILE A 285 -0.51 1.69 -11.10
N GLU A 286 -0.81 1.09 -9.95
CA GLU A 286 -1.45 1.80 -8.85
C GLU A 286 -0.48 2.84 -8.24
N PRO A 287 -0.90 4.09 -8.00
CA PRO A 287 -0.05 5.11 -7.43
C PRO A 287 0.34 4.82 -5.96
N GLY A 288 1.36 5.51 -5.45
CA GLY A 288 1.71 5.47 -4.03
C GLY A 288 2.42 4.18 -3.59
N GLN A 289 3.00 3.45 -4.53
CA GLN A 289 3.81 2.24 -4.27
C GLN A 289 5.30 2.57 -4.20
N PHE A 290 5.96 2.21 -3.10
CA PHE A 290 7.40 2.43 -2.94
C PHE A 290 8.23 1.66 -3.98
N TYR A 291 9.21 2.32 -4.58
CA TYR A 291 10.27 1.70 -5.35
C TYR A 291 11.37 1.21 -4.39
N LYS A 292 11.47 -0.10 -4.19
CA LYS A 292 12.38 -0.73 -3.21
C LYS A 292 13.60 -1.41 -3.82
N LYS A 293 13.80 -1.26 -5.13
CA LYS A 293 14.95 -1.85 -5.83
C LYS A 293 16.13 -0.88 -5.77
N ALA A 294 17.29 -1.33 -6.26
CA ALA A 294 18.42 -0.43 -6.47
C ALA A 294 17.98 0.74 -7.38
N LEU A 295 18.23 1.96 -6.92
CA LEU A 295 17.90 3.16 -7.66
C LEU A 295 18.90 3.33 -8.82
N PRO A 296 18.44 3.68 -10.03
CA PRO A 296 19.32 4.16 -11.09
C PRO A 296 20.16 5.36 -10.63
N GLU A 297 21.36 5.53 -11.18
CA GLU A 297 22.31 6.57 -10.76
C GLU A 297 21.74 8.00 -10.90
N ASN A 298 21.04 8.26 -12.00
CA ASN A 298 20.33 9.52 -12.23
C ASN A 298 19.23 9.78 -11.17
N VAL A 299 18.63 8.74 -10.59
CA VAL A 299 17.65 8.89 -9.51
C VAL A 299 18.34 9.10 -8.17
N GLN A 300 19.47 8.42 -7.92
CA GLN A 300 20.25 8.58 -6.69
C GLN A 300 20.74 10.02 -6.51
N SER A 301 21.27 10.63 -7.57
CA SER A 301 21.74 12.03 -7.53
C SER A 301 20.59 12.99 -7.19
N ARG A 302 19.40 12.79 -7.77
CA ARG A 302 18.21 13.61 -7.48
C ARG A 302 17.70 13.41 -6.06
N VAL A 303 17.74 12.18 -5.53
CA VAL A 303 17.42 11.92 -4.11
C VAL A 303 18.38 12.67 -3.20
N LEU A 304 19.68 12.68 -3.50
CA LEU A 304 20.67 13.41 -2.72
C LEU A 304 20.36 14.92 -2.75
N THR A 305 20.15 15.50 -3.94
CA THR A 305 19.81 16.91 -4.08
C THR A 305 18.54 17.29 -3.33
N LEU A 306 17.47 16.48 -3.40
CA LEU A 306 16.22 16.74 -2.69
C LEU A 306 16.36 16.58 -1.17
N SER A 307 17.26 15.71 -0.71
CA SER A 307 17.54 15.49 0.71
C SER A 307 18.41 16.58 1.31
N THR A 308 19.24 17.25 0.51
CA THR A 308 20.03 18.40 0.93
C THR A 308 19.13 19.63 1.07
N MET A 309 18.95 20.09 2.31
CA MET A 309 18.19 21.30 2.64
C MET A 309 19.04 22.23 3.49
N LYS A 310 18.84 23.55 3.33
CA LYS A 310 19.41 24.51 4.28
C LYS A 310 18.76 24.33 5.65
N PRO A 311 19.49 24.52 6.76
CA PRO A 311 18.95 24.30 8.11
C PRO A 311 17.66 25.08 8.40
N VAL A 312 17.57 26.33 7.92
CA VAL A 312 16.40 27.20 8.12
C VAL A 312 15.16 26.64 7.40
N ASP A 313 15.31 26.24 6.14
CA ASP A 313 14.22 25.65 5.35
C ASP A 313 13.75 24.32 5.96
N LYS A 314 14.72 23.50 6.40
CA LYS A 314 14.44 22.22 7.05
C LYS A 314 13.65 22.41 8.35
N MET A 315 14.04 23.39 9.17
CA MET A 315 13.34 23.72 10.41
C MET A 315 11.91 24.21 10.13
N SER A 316 11.71 25.01 9.08
CA SER A 316 10.37 25.46 8.67
C SER A 316 9.46 24.29 8.30
N GLU A 317 9.95 23.35 7.49
CA GLU A 317 9.19 22.15 7.09
C GLU A 317 8.86 21.26 8.30
N ILE A 318 9.82 21.04 9.21
CA ILE A 318 9.57 20.29 10.44
C ILE A 318 8.53 20.98 11.32
N SER A 319 8.61 22.31 11.46
CA SER A 319 7.66 23.09 12.28
C SER A 319 6.24 23.00 11.72
N LYS A 320 6.07 23.09 10.39
CA LYS A 320 4.77 22.87 9.73
C LYS A 320 4.23 21.47 10.02
N ALA A 321 5.07 20.45 9.92
CA ALA A 321 4.67 19.08 10.20
C ALA A 321 4.26 18.87 11.66
N VAL A 322 4.98 19.47 12.61
CA VAL A 322 4.63 19.43 14.04
C VAL A 322 3.25 20.06 14.28
N ASN A 323 2.97 21.21 13.67
CA ASN A 323 1.66 21.86 13.81
C ASN A 323 0.50 21.02 13.27
N SER A 324 0.76 20.15 12.29
CA SER A 324 -0.25 19.22 11.77
C SER A 324 -0.57 18.06 12.71
N PHE A 325 0.30 17.75 13.68
CA PHE A 325 0.04 16.74 14.72
C PHE A 325 -0.75 17.29 15.92
N SER A 326 -0.88 18.61 16.04
CA SER A 326 -1.49 19.29 17.19
C SER A 326 -2.95 19.70 17.00
N MET A 327 -3.60 19.26 15.92
CA MET A 327 -5.05 19.39 15.67
C MET A 327 -5.75 18.05 15.87
#